data_AF-A0A820ELC7-F1
#
_entry.id   AF-A0A820ELC7-F1
#
_cell.length_a   1.000
_cell.length_b   1.000
_cell.length_c   1.000
_cell.angle_alpha   90.00
_cell.angle_beta   90.00
_cell.angle_gamma   90.00
#
_symmetry.space_group_name_H-M   'P 1'
#
loop_
_entity.id
_entity.type
_entity.pdbx_description
1 polymer ?
#
loop_
_entity_poly.entity_id
_entity_poly.type
_entity_poly.pdbx_seq_one_letter_code
_entity_poly.pdbx_strand_id
1 'polypeptide(L)'
;CDFQIMYSLSFAFLFILISVCNTVPTKPSNGCGYDACNLGDPNKLNVHIVPHTHDDVGWLKTVDQYYYGARNNIQHAGVQYILDSVMHSLEENPDRRFMYVEIAFFWRWWNEQTDEMRNKVKQFVNEGRLEFISGGWCMNDEASTHYNSIIDQFSLGAEFLRDQFGECARPKIGWQIDPFGHSREHASILAQMGFDGLFFGRADYEDITQRSKTKNMELLWKASANLDRQSWLLTGVLPNGYSPPGSFCFDLFCDDQPIMDDPRLHDYNVPERVKAFLDAAHNEANQYSTNHIIMTMGSDFQYESANQWFKNMDKLMKYVNAQVCKSNLFLNI
;
A
#
# COMPACT_ATOMS: atom_id res chain seq x y z
N CYS A 1 62.42 -12.70 -44.07
CA CYS A 1 62.10 -13.91 -43.29
C CYS A 1 61.06 -13.53 -42.26
N ASP A 2 59.90 -14.19 -42.35
CA ASP A 2 58.90 -14.40 -41.29
C ASP A 2 58.22 -13.16 -40.69
N PHE A 3 56.93 -13.10 -40.39
CA PHE A 3 55.74 -13.94 -40.51
C PHE A 3 54.60 -12.91 -40.33
N GLN A 4 53.62 -12.83 -41.24
CA GLN A 4 52.24 -13.23 -40.97
C GLN A 4 51.43 -12.28 -40.04
N ILE A 5 50.29 -11.81 -40.55
CA ILE A 5 48.93 -11.95 -39.98
C ILE A 5 48.07 -10.76 -40.38
N MET A 6 47.07 -11.10 -41.20
CA MET A 6 45.99 -10.26 -41.69
C MET A 6 44.81 -10.45 -40.73
N TYR A 7 44.44 -9.42 -39.98
CA TYR A 7 43.16 -9.36 -39.26
C TYR A 7 42.44 -8.08 -39.63
N SER A 8 41.36 -8.23 -40.41
CA SER A 8 40.35 -7.21 -40.67
C SER A 8 39.49 -7.04 -39.42
N LEU A 9 39.70 -5.96 -38.68
CA LEU A 9 38.78 -5.51 -37.62
C LEU A 9 37.60 -4.78 -38.26
N SER A 10 36.47 -5.47 -38.43
CA SER A 10 35.18 -4.85 -38.71
C SER A 10 34.63 -4.31 -37.39
N PHE A 11 34.75 -3.01 -37.16
CA PHE A 11 34.05 -2.30 -36.09
C PHE A 11 32.58 -2.13 -36.48
N ALA A 12 31.72 -3.03 -36.03
CA ALA A 12 30.27 -2.82 -36.06
C ALA A 12 29.89 -1.93 -34.86
N PHE A 13 29.71 -0.63 -35.10
CA PHE A 13 29.07 0.28 -34.16
C PHE A 13 27.58 -0.09 -34.06
N LEU A 14 27.20 -0.80 -32.99
CA LEU A 14 25.81 -1.04 -32.63
C LEU A 14 25.25 0.25 -32.01
N PHE A 15 24.62 1.09 -32.83
CA PHE A 15 23.80 2.20 -32.33
C PHE A 15 22.60 1.63 -31.59
N ILE A 16 22.64 1.65 -30.26
CA ILE A 16 21.45 1.44 -29.42
C ILE A 16 20.59 2.70 -29.59
N LEU A 17 19.58 2.61 -30.47
CA LEU A 17 18.47 3.54 -30.52
C LEU A 17 17.70 3.42 -29.20
N ILE A 18 18.01 4.29 -28.24
CA ILE A 18 17.15 4.53 -27.08
C ILE A 18 15.92 5.26 -27.64
N SER A 19 14.88 4.49 -27.98
CA SER A 19 13.56 5.04 -28.22
C SER A 19 13.09 5.68 -26.92
N VAL A 20 13.04 7.01 -26.89
CA VAL A 20 12.49 7.78 -25.78
C VAL A 20 10.98 7.53 -25.80
N CYS A 21 10.53 6.51 -25.04
CA CYS A 21 9.11 6.33 -24.75
C CYS A 21 8.70 7.55 -23.92
N ASN A 22 7.78 8.37 -24.46
CA ASN A 22 7.14 9.44 -23.71
C ASN A 22 6.50 8.82 -22.47
N THR A 23 7.07 9.05 -21.30
CA THR A 23 6.40 8.79 -20.04
C THR A 23 5.13 9.62 -20.04
N VAL A 24 3.97 8.99 -19.87
CA VAL A 24 2.73 9.74 -19.61
C VAL A 24 3.03 10.61 -18.39
N PRO A 25 2.99 11.95 -18.53
CA PRO A 25 3.23 12.81 -17.37
C PRO A 25 2.12 12.50 -16.37
N THR A 26 2.49 12.00 -15.19
CA THR A 26 1.61 12.02 -14.02
C THR A 26 1.39 13.49 -13.71
N LYS A 27 0.28 14.03 -14.22
CA LYS A 27 -0.10 15.41 -13.91
C LYS A 27 -0.35 15.42 -12.40
N PRO A 28 0.32 16.28 -11.60
CA PRO A 28 -0.01 16.39 -10.19
C PRO A 28 -1.49 16.76 -10.11
N SER A 29 -2.27 15.89 -9.46
CA SER A 29 -3.67 16.14 -9.22
C SER A 29 -3.78 17.29 -8.22
N ASN A 30 -4.35 18.41 -8.65
CA ASN A 30 -4.74 19.48 -7.74
C ASN A 30 -6.03 19.04 -7.04
N GLY A 31 -5.95 18.10 -6.09
CA GLY A 31 -7.11 17.58 -5.36
C GLY A 31 -6.78 16.37 -4.49
N CYS A 32 -7.74 15.99 -3.64
CA CYS A 32 -7.69 14.85 -2.74
C CYS A 32 -8.84 13.86 -3.06
N GLY A 33 -8.85 12.70 -2.42
CA GLY A 33 -9.83 11.65 -2.70
C GLY A 33 -9.72 11.15 -4.14
N TYR A 34 -10.86 10.89 -4.81
CA TYR A 34 -10.86 10.32 -6.16
C TYR A 34 -10.20 11.19 -7.23
N ASP A 35 -10.20 12.52 -7.04
CA ASP A 35 -9.52 13.44 -7.96
C ASP A 35 -7.99 13.29 -7.91
N ALA A 36 -7.47 12.71 -6.82
CA ALA A 36 -6.06 12.41 -6.65
C ALA A 36 -5.61 11.09 -7.27
N CYS A 37 -6.53 10.23 -7.71
CA CYS A 37 -6.21 8.86 -8.11
C CYS A 37 -5.50 8.77 -9.46
N ASN A 38 -4.51 7.87 -9.55
CA ASN A 38 -3.94 7.45 -10.83
C ASN A 38 -4.73 6.25 -11.38
N LEU A 39 -5.55 6.49 -12.40
CA LEU A 39 -6.41 5.45 -13.02
C LEU A 39 -5.64 4.39 -13.82
N GLY A 40 -4.34 4.56 -14.03
CA GLY A 40 -3.51 3.60 -14.77
C GLY A 40 -3.72 3.64 -16.29
N ASP A 41 -3.28 2.57 -16.97
CA ASP A 41 -3.45 2.37 -18.40
C ASP A 41 -4.55 1.32 -18.66
N PRO A 42 -5.66 1.67 -19.33
CA PRO A 42 -6.79 0.76 -19.55
C PRO A 42 -6.44 -0.46 -20.42
N ASN A 43 -5.31 -0.44 -21.14
CA ASN A 43 -4.89 -1.54 -22.00
C ASN A 43 -3.83 -2.44 -21.36
N LYS A 44 -3.50 -2.22 -20.08
CA LYS A 44 -2.49 -2.97 -19.34
C LYS A 44 -3.05 -3.53 -18.04
N LEU A 45 -2.33 -4.48 -17.47
CA LEU A 45 -2.46 -4.86 -16.07
C LEU A 45 -1.90 -3.72 -15.21
N ASN A 46 -2.73 -3.13 -14.37
CA ASN A 46 -2.38 -2.07 -13.44
C ASN A 46 -2.16 -2.69 -12.06
N VAL A 47 -0.96 -2.46 -11.53
CA VAL A 47 -0.59 -2.95 -10.20
C VAL A 47 -0.43 -1.75 -9.29
N HIS A 48 -1.35 -1.65 -8.33
CA HIS A 48 -1.36 -0.60 -7.33
C HIS A 48 -0.50 -1.02 -6.15
N ILE A 49 0.68 -0.40 -6.03
CA ILE A 49 1.58 -0.55 -4.89
C ILE A 49 0.97 0.25 -3.74
N VAL A 50 0.64 -0.40 -2.63
CA VAL A 50 -0.01 0.25 -1.47
C VAL A 50 0.89 0.14 -0.24
N PRO A 51 1.72 1.17 0.03
CA PRO A 51 2.50 1.26 1.26
C PRO A 51 1.61 1.44 2.49
N HIS A 52 1.79 0.57 3.48
CA HIS A 52 1.00 0.61 4.72
C HIS A 52 1.80 0.06 5.90
N THR A 53 1.31 0.30 7.11
CA THR A 53 1.78 -0.35 8.34
C THR A 53 0.56 -0.83 9.10
N HIS A 54 0.65 -2.01 9.71
CA HIS A 54 -0.37 -2.49 10.63
C HIS A 54 0.09 -2.24 12.07
N ASP A 55 -0.52 -1.25 12.73
CA ASP A 55 -0.12 -0.81 14.06
C ASP A 55 -1.16 -1.25 15.09
N ASP A 56 -1.01 -2.46 15.66
CA ASP A 56 -1.92 -2.96 16.70
C ASP A 56 -2.04 -1.98 17.88
N VAL A 57 -3.27 -1.56 18.20
CA VAL A 57 -3.58 -0.72 19.37
C VAL A 57 -3.60 -1.57 20.65
N GLY A 58 -2.48 -2.25 20.91
CA GLY A 58 -2.28 -3.20 22.00
C GLY A 58 -2.47 -4.65 21.58
N TRP A 59 -1.45 -5.48 21.80
CA TRP A 59 -1.45 -6.92 21.49
C TRP A 59 -0.39 -7.64 22.36
N LEU A 60 0.88 -7.65 21.93
CA LEU A 60 1.99 -8.17 22.74
C LEU A 60 2.56 -7.11 23.68
N LYS A 61 2.49 -5.85 23.28
CA LYS A 61 2.84 -4.68 24.10
C LYS A 61 1.59 -3.84 24.39
N THR A 62 1.68 -2.96 25.37
CA THR A 62 0.64 -1.96 25.61
C THR A 62 0.69 -0.88 24.54
N VAL A 63 -0.40 -0.14 24.35
CA VAL A 63 -0.48 0.99 23.39
C VAL A 63 0.70 1.94 23.54
N ASP A 64 0.97 2.43 24.75
CA ASP A 64 2.07 3.40 24.96
C ASP A 64 3.47 2.78 24.75
N GLN A 65 3.62 1.47 24.92
CA GLN A 65 4.88 0.79 24.65
C GLN A 65 5.12 0.64 23.15
N TYR A 66 4.08 0.35 22.37
CA TYR A 66 4.13 0.41 20.91
C TYR A 66 4.39 1.83 20.41
N TYR A 67 3.70 2.83 20.98
CA TYR A 67 3.90 4.22 20.60
C TYR A 67 5.35 4.67 20.79
N TYR A 68 5.88 4.50 22.01
CA TYR A 68 7.22 4.98 22.35
C TYR A 68 8.37 4.06 21.88
N GLY A 69 8.11 2.85 21.40
CA GLY A 69 9.18 1.88 21.10
C GLY A 69 9.80 1.23 22.34
N ALA A 70 9.05 1.14 23.44
CA ALA A 70 9.51 0.48 24.66
C ALA A 70 9.36 -1.04 24.58
N ARG A 71 10.13 -1.75 25.41
CA ARG A 71 10.11 -3.23 25.52
C ARG A 71 10.28 -3.95 24.17
N ASN A 72 11.19 -3.48 23.33
CA ASN A 72 11.50 -4.09 22.02
C ASN A 72 12.06 -5.53 22.11
N ASN A 73 12.38 -6.01 23.30
CA ASN A 73 12.68 -7.42 23.55
C ASN A 73 11.43 -8.33 23.54
N ILE A 74 10.21 -7.76 23.62
CA ILE A 74 8.94 -8.49 23.45
C ILE A 74 8.58 -8.54 21.97
N GLN A 75 8.50 -7.37 21.35
CA GLN A 75 8.31 -7.17 19.92
C GLN A 75 8.94 -5.82 19.56
N HIS A 76 9.82 -5.82 18.55
CA HIS A 76 10.40 -4.58 18.04
C HIS A 76 9.32 -3.83 17.27
N ALA A 77 8.95 -2.66 17.77
CA ALA A 77 7.90 -1.82 17.19
C ALA A 77 7.87 -0.45 17.89
N GLY A 78 7.97 0.65 17.13
CA GLY A 78 7.91 2.02 17.63
C GLY A 78 7.13 2.97 16.72
N VAL A 79 5.83 3.15 16.97
CA VAL A 79 4.91 3.85 16.05
C VAL A 79 5.27 5.32 15.82
N GLN A 80 5.80 6.02 16.84
CA GLN A 80 6.26 7.40 16.64
C GLN A 80 7.34 7.50 15.55
N TYR A 81 8.26 6.51 15.47
CA TYR A 81 9.34 6.48 14.49
C TYR A 81 8.83 6.11 13.09
N ILE A 82 7.80 5.26 13.03
CA ILE A 82 7.09 4.95 11.79
C ILE A 82 6.53 6.24 11.19
N LEU A 83 5.72 6.96 11.96
CA LEU A 83 5.09 8.20 11.50
C LEU A 83 6.13 9.27 11.12
N ASP A 84 7.15 9.49 11.96
CA ASP A 84 8.24 10.44 11.66
C ASP A 84 8.93 10.13 10.32
N SER A 85 9.31 8.87 10.12
CA SER A 85 10.08 8.48 8.94
C SER A 85 9.22 8.44 7.67
N VAL A 86 7.94 8.08 7.78
CA VAL A 86 6.96 8.15 6.68
C VAL A 86 6.78 9.61 6.24
N MET A 87 6.52 10.54 7.17
CA MET A 87 6.34 11.96 6.80
C MET A 87 7.58 12.53 6.12
N HIS A 88 8.77 12.18 6.62
CA HIS A 88 10.02 12.58 5.96
C HIS A 88 10.15 11.98 4.55
N SER A 89 9.82 10.69 4.38
CA SER A 89 9.88 10.03 3.08
C SER A 89 8.88 10.61 2.09
N LEU A 90 7.69 11.03 2.54
CA LEU A 90 6.74 11.76 1.71
C LEU A 90 7.30 13.15 1.33
N GLU A 91 7.97 13.85 2.23
CA GLU A 91 8.59 15.14 1.89
C GLU A 91 9.63 15.03 0.77
N GLU A 92 10.42 13.96 0.75
CA GLU A 92 11.53 13.77 -0.22
C GLU A 92 11.08 13.57 -1.67
N ASN A 93 9.90 13.01 -1.93
CA ASN A 93 9.46 12.67 -3.28
C ASN A 93 7.93 12.82 -3.42
N PRO A 94 7.43 13.75 -4.26
CA PRO A 94 5.99 14.03 -4.41
C PRO A 94 5.18 12.87 -4.99
N ASP A 95 5.81 11.90 -5.66
CA ASP A 95 5.11 10.74 -6.21
C ASP A 95 4.79 9.67 -5.15
N ARG A 96 5.45 9.72 -3.98
CA ARG A 96 5.22 8.74 -2.91
C ARG A 96 3.87 8.97 -2.25
N ARG A 97 3.18 7.86 -1.97
CA ARG A 97 1.97 7.80 -1.16
C ARG A 97 2.12 6.85 0.01
N PHE A 98 1.30 7.05 1.03
CA PHE A 98 1.20 6.16 2.18
C PHE A 98 -0.23 6.19 2.72
N MET A 99 -0.74 5.05 3.19
CA MET A 99 -2.01 5.00 3.91
C MET A 99 -1.81 4.67 5.38
N TYR A 100 -2.63 5.28 6.24
CA TYR A 100 -2.58 5.08 7.68
C TYR A 100 -3.97 4.82 8.27
N VAL A 101 -4.07 3.92 9.25
CA VAL A 101 -5.35 3.36 9.73
C VAL A 101 -5.68 3.79 11.16
N GLU A 102 -4.82 3.48 12.14
CA GLU A 102 -5.17 3.53 13.57
C GLU A 102 -5.07 4.95 14.16
N ILE A 103 -6.20 5.67 14.19
CA ILE A 103 -6.24 7.07 14.65
C ILE A 103 -5.81 7.24 16.11
N ALA A 104 -5.89 6.19 16.95
CA ALA A 104 -5.36 6.24 18.31
C ALA A 104 -3.87 6.60 18.39
N PHE A 105 -3.05 6.05 17.50
CA PHE A 105 -1.62 6.35 17.44
C PHE A 105 -1.35 7.67 16.73
N PHE A 106 -2.03 7.90 15.60
CA PHE A 106 -1.88 9.15 14.87
C PHE A 106 -2.23 10.35 15.74
N TRP A 107 -3.30 10.28 16.54
CA TRP A 107 -3.69 11.33 17.48
C TRP A 107 -2.61 11.62 18.53
N ARG A 108 -1.94 10.59 19.07
CA ARG A 108 -0.83 10.75 20.03
C ARG A 108 0.31 11.50 19.38
N TRP A 109 0.75 11.00 18.23
CA TRP A 109 1.81 11.60 17.43
C TRP A 109 1.49 13.04 17.06
N TRP A 110 0.30 13.31 16.54
CA TRP A 110 -0.16 14.63 16.13
C TRP A 110 -0.05 15.68 17.24
N ASN A 111 -0.34 15.29 18.48
CA ASN A 111 -0.31 16.19 19.63
C ASN A 111 1.11 16.59 20.06
N GLU A 112 2.13 15.81 19.67
CA GLU A 112 3.53 16.10 19.93
C GLU A 112 4.19 16.93 18.82
N GLN A 113 3.54 17.05 17.65
CA GLN A 113 4.12 17.70 16.48
C GLN A 113 4.15 19.24 16.56
N THR A 114 5.18 19.80 15.93
CA THR A 114 5.29 21.25 15.69
C THR A 114 4.27 21.72 14.65
N ASP A 115 3.96 23.01 14.64
CA ASP A 115 3.09 23.59 13.62
C ASP A 115 3.64 23.41 12.19
N GLU A 116 4.97 23.39 12.03
CA GLU A 116 5.61 23.10 10.74
C GLU A 116 5.24 21.70 10.25
N MET A 117 5.46 20.67 11.09
CA MET A 117 5.14 19.29 10.73
C MET A 117 3.64 19.12 10.49
N ARG A 118 2.79 19.69 11.36
CA ARG A 118 1.33 19.67 11.17
C ARG A 118 0.90 20.27 9.84
N ASN A 119 1.53 21.37 9.41
CA ASN A 119 1.23 21.98 8.11
C ASN A 119 1.68 21.10 6.94
N LYS A 120 2.85 20.44 7.03
CA LYS A 120 3.31 19.47 6.01
C LYS A 120 2.34 18.29 5.88
N VAL A 121 1.92 17.72 7.01
CA VAL A 121 0.95 16.60 7.02
C VAL A 121 -0.38 17.03 6.41
N LYS A 122 -0.90 18.22 6.77
CA LYS A 122 -2.12 18.77 6.14
C LYS A 122 -1.96 18.92 4.63
N GLN A 123 -0.79 19.35 4.17
CA GLN A 123 -0.48 19.42 2.75
C GLN A 123 -0.50 18.02 2.11
N PHE A 124 0.17 17.02 2.69
CA PHE A 124 0.18 15.66 2.14
C PHE A 124 -1.23 15.04 2.04
N VAL A 125 -2.10 15.31 3.02
CA VAL A 125 -3.50 14.87 2.98
C VAL A 125 -4.29 15.57 1.87
N ASN A 126 -4.13 16.89 1.73
CA ASN A 126 -4.79 17.67 0.68
C ASN A 126 -4.30 17.32 -0.74
N GLU A 127 -3.09 16.78 -0.87
CA GLU A 127 -2.52 16.28 -2.12
C GLU A 127 -2.86 14.80 -2.38
N GLY A 128 -3.54 14.12 -1.43
CA GLY A 128 -3.85 12.68 -1.54
C GLY A 128 -2.63 11.76 -1.43
N ARG A 129 -1.55 12.24 -0.81
CA ARG A 129 -0.28 11.52 -0.62
C ARG A 129 -0.21 10.80 0.70
N LEU A 130 -0.84 11.36 1.74
CA LEU A 130 -1.17 10.66 2.96
C LEU A 130 -2.68 10.43 2.98
N GLU A 131 -3.10 9.18 2.93
CA GLU A 131 -4.53 8.82 2.97
C GLU A 131 -4.87 8.15 4.30
N PHE A 132 -5.93 8.62 4.96
CA PHE A 132 -6.51 7.90 6.08
C PHE A 132 -7.51 6.87 5.56
N ILE A 133 -7.28 5.60 5.87
CA ILE A 133 -8.13 4.49 5.46
C ILE A 133 -8.80 3.86 6.69
N SER A 134 -10.06 3.45 6.60
CA SER A 134 -10.93 3.14 7.74
C SER A 134 -11.15 4.35 8.67
N GLY A 135 -10.12 4.91 9.29
CA GLY A 135 -10.16 6.14 10.10
C GLY A 135 -10.90 6.00 11.44
N GLY A 136 -11.12 4.77 11.92
CA GLY A 136 -11.55 4.52 13.28
C GLY A 136 -10.42 4.74 14.29
N TRP A 137 -10.77 4.82 15.57
CA TRP A 137 -9.77 4.88 16.64
C TRP A 137 -8.83 3.67 16.61
N CYS A 138 -9.37 2.48 16.27
CA CYS A 138 -8.60 1.28 15.99
C CYS A 138 -9.26 0.46 14.86
N MET A 139 -8.55 -0.57 14.39
CA MET A 139 -9.14 -1.65 13.62
C MET A 139 -9.87 -2.60 14.59
N ASN A 140 -11.18 -2.43 14.74
CA ASN A 140 -11.96 -3.19 15.72
C ASN A 140 -12.11 -4.67 15.32
N ASP A 141 -12.17 -5.57 16.30
CA ASP A 141 -12.69 -6.93 16.10
C ASP A 141 -14.14 -6.90 15.60
N GLU A 142 -14.54 -7.93 14.85
CA GLU A 142 -15.88 -8.06 14.27
C GLU A 142 -16.72 -9.17 14.90
N ALA A 143 -16.15 -10.00 15.78
CA ALA A 143 -16.87 -11.11 16.41
C ALA A 143 -17.46 -10.75 17.79
N SER A 144 -16.69 -10.03 18.61
CA SER A 144 -16.96 -9.79 20.03
C SER A 144 -17.30 -8.33 20.35
N THR A 145 -17.50 -7.51 19.34
CA THR A 145 -17.85 -6.09 19.49
C THR A 145 -19.36 -5.88 19.40
N HIS A 146 -19.87 -4.92 20.18
CA HIS A 146 -21.23 -4.45 20.05
C HIS A 146 -21.29 -3.32 19.01
N TYR A 147 -22.33 -3.29 18.17
CA TYR A 147 -22.44 -2.32 17.07
C TYR A 147 -22.35 -0.86 17.53
N ASN A 148 -22.93 -0.50 18.69
CA ASN A 148 -22.76 0.85 19.26
C ASN A 148 -21.29 1.20 19.49
N SER A 149 -20.48 0.27 20.01
CA SER A 149 -19.05 0.50 20.28
C SER A 149 -18.24 0.62 18.99
N ILE A 150 -18.64 -0.10 17.93
CA ILE A 150 -18.08 0.10 16.57
C ILE A 150 -18.37 1.54 16.12
N ILE A 151 -19.62 1.99 16.23
CA ILE A 151 -20.01 3.36 15.83
C ILE A 151 -19.28 4.41 16.66
N ASP A 152 -19.18 4.24 17.98
CA ASP A 152 -18.50 5.18 18.88
C ASP A 152 -17.02 5.35 18.51
N GLN A 153 -16.30 4.24 18.29
CA GLN A 153 -14.87 4.30 17.98
C GLN A 153 -14.58 4.86 16.57
N PHE A 154 -15.44 4.57 15.58
CA PHE A 154 -15.37 5.21 14.26
C PHE A 154 -15.68 6.70 14.35
N SER A 155 -16.69 7.09 15.12
CA SER A 155 -17.09 8.48 15.30
C SER A 155 -15.96 9.30 15.94
N LEU A 156 -15.28 8.75 16.93
CA LEU A 156 -14.14 9.39 17.59
C LEU A 156 -12.98 9.67 16.61
N GLY A 157 -12.61 8.68 15.78
CA GLY A 157 -11.58 8.86 14.77
C GLY A 157 -11.98 9.84 13.67
N ALA A 158 -13.20 9.69 13.15
CA ALA A 158 -13.74 10.55 12.10
C ALA A 158 -13.89 12.02 12.53
N GLU A 159 -14.27 12.28 13.78
CA GLU A 159 -14.35 13.63 14.34
C GLU A 159 -12.96 14.28 14.37
N PHE A 160 -11.95 13.58 14.89
CA PHE A 160 -10.58 14.09 14.89
C PHE A 160 -10.09 14.41 13.46
N LEU A 161 -10.30 13.48 12.52
CA LEU A 161 -9.87 13.66 11.13
C LEU A 161 -10.57 14.86 10.48
N ARG A 162 -11.88 14.98 10.64
CA ARG A 162 -12.67 16.11 10.14
C ARG A 162 -12.15 17.43 10.72
N ASP A 163 -11.92 17.50 12.02
CA ASP A 163 -11.56 18.74 12.70
C ASP A 163 -10.13 19.20 12.35
N GLN A 164 -9.21 18.26 12.10
CA GLN A 164 -7.82 18.60 11.76
C GLN A 164 -7.57 18.82 10.27
N PHE A 165 -8.24 18.06 9.40
CA PHE A 165 -7.91 17.93 7.99
C PHE A 165 -9.08 18.19 7.02
N GLY A 166 -10.31 18.29 7.53
CA GLY A 166 -11.50 18.54 6.72
C GLY A 166 -11.84 17.39 5.77
N GLU A 167 -12.49 17.72 4.65
CA GLU A 167 -13.06 16.74 3.71
C GLU A 167 -12.02 15.82 3.07
N CYS A 168 -10.78 16.28 2.89
CA CYS A 168 -9.72 15.48 2.27
C CYS A 168 -9.27 14.29 3.12
N ALA A 169 -9.51 14.30 4.43
CA ALA A 169 -9.21 13.18 5.30
C ALA A 169 -10.36 12.20 5.48
N ARG A 170 -11.52 12.42 4.84
CA ARG A 170 -12.66 11.52 4.98
C ARG A 170 -12.37 10.17 4.30
N PRO A 171 -12.24 9.06 5.05
CA PRO A 171 -11.95 7.76 4.47
C PRO A 171 -13.05 7.31 3.51
N LYS A 172 -12.66 6.63 2.44
CA LYS A 172 -13.59 6.05 1.44
C LYS A 172 -13.66 4.54 1.51
N ILE A 173 -12.59 3.91 1.99
CA ILE A 173 -12.44 2.46 2.03
C ILE A 173 -12.22 2.00 3.47
N GLY A 174 -12.94 0.96 3.88
CA GLY A 174 -12.70 0.24 5.13
C GLY A 174 -11.52 -0.71 4.98
N TRP A 175 -10.69 -0.79 6.02
CA TRP A 175 -9.50 -1.62 6.03
C TRP A 175 -9.53 -2.52 7.27
N GLN A 176 -9.84 -3.80 7.07
CA GLN A 176 -10.00 -4.80 8.14
C GLN A 176 -9.09 -5.99 7.84
N ILE A 177 -7.78 -5.75 7.79
CA ILE A 177 -6.83 -6.77 7.34
C ILE A 177 -6.63 -7.91 8.33
N ASP A 178 -6.78 -7.64 9.62
CA ASP A 178 -6.40 -8.56 10.69
C ASP A 178 -7.50 -9.11 11.62
N PRO A 179 -8.77 -8.63 11.63
CA PRO A 179 -9.82 -9.31 12.38
C PRO A 179 -10.02 -10.77 11.97
N PHE A 180 -10.32 -11.63 12.93
CA PHE A 180 -10.42 -13.08 12.73
C PHE A 180 -11.80 -13.49 12.19
N GLY A 181 -12.07 -13.11 10.94
CA GLY A 181 -13.35 -13.25 10.27
C GLY A 181 -14.14 -11.94 10.27
N HIS A 182 -15.09 -11.84 9.34
CA HIS A 182 -15.77 -10.58 9.04
C HIS A 182 -17.28 -10.70 9.21
N SER A 183 -17.86 -9.73 9.89
CA SER A 183 -19.28 -9.71 10.23
C SER A 183 -20.08 -8.99 9.16
N ARG A 184 -21.26 -9.53 8.86
CA ARG A 184 -22.21 -8.87 7.97
C ARG A 184 -22.66 -7.50 8.53
N GLU A 185 -22.69 -7.36 9.85
CA GLU A 185 -23.11 -6.10 10.49
C GLU A 185 -22.07 -4.99 10.26
N HIS A 186 -20.77 -5.29 10.34
CA HIS A 186 -19.71 -4.31 10.09
C HIS A 186 -19.79 -3.72 8.67
N ALA A 187 -19.93 -4.58 7.66
CA ALA A 187 -20.12 -4.12 6.28
C ALA A 187 -21.37 -3.24 6.11
N SER A 188 -22.47 -3.58 6.83
CA SER A 188 -23.70 -2.76 6.82
C SER A 188 -23.47 -1.39 7.46
N ILE A 189 -22.71 -1.33 8.55
CA ILE A 189 -22.38 -0.08 9.24
C ILE A 189 -21.49 0.80 8.36
N LEU A 190 -20.43 0.25 7.74
CA LEU A 190 -19.55 1.00 6.85
C LEU A 190 -20.31 1.57 5.64
N ALA A 191 -21.18 0.79 5.00
CA ALA A 191 -22.02 1.28 3.90
C ALA A 191 -22.89 2.48 4.35
N GLN A 192 -23.48 2.42 5.55
CA GLN A 192 -24.29 3.49 6.10
C GLN A 192 -23.46 4.73 6.53
N MET A 193 -22.19 4.54 6.89
CA MET A 193 -21.22 5.62 7.12
C MET A 193 -20.76 6.29 5.81
N GLY A 194 -21.11 5.72 4.66
CA GLY A 194 -20.79 6.24 3.34
C GLY A 194 -19.41 5.82 2.83
N PHE A 195 -18.93 4.65 3.26
CA PHE A 195 -17.80 3.98 2.62
C PHE A 195 -18.22 3.37 1.29
N ASP A 196 -17.30 3.39 0.34
CA ASP A 196 -17.49 2.86 -1.01
C ASP A 196 -17.02 1.41 -1.14
N GLY A 197 -16.10 0.97 -0.26
CA GLY A 197 -15.62 -0.40 -0.22
C GLY A 197 -14.99 -0.83 1.11
N LEU A 198 -14.68 -2.12 1.22
CA LEU A 198 -14.02 -2.77 2.36
C LEU A 198 -13.02 -3.80 1.84
N PHE A 199 -11.80 -3.78 2.36
CA PHE A 199 -10.79 -4.81 2.08
C PHE A 199 -10.35 -5.51 3.35
N PHE A 200 -10.12 -6.80 3.26
CA PHE A 200 -9.65 -7.62 4.37
C PHE A 200 -8.69 -8.73 3.95
N GLY A 201 -7.88 -9.19 4.91
CA GLY A 201 -6.85 -10.21 4.68
C GLY A 201 -7.26 -11.61 5.13
N ARG A 202 -8.17 -11.74 6.10
CA ARG A 202 -8.48 -13.02 6.75
C ARG A 202 -9.84 -13.58 6.32
N ALA A 203 -9.84 -14.80 5.79
CA ALA A 203 -11.05 -15.58 5.57
C ALA A 203 -10.71 -17.07 5.71
N ASP A 204 -11.74 -17.91 5.70
CA ASP A 204 -11.53 -19.36 5.68
C ASP A 204 -10.66 -19.75 4.46
N TYR A 205 -9.67 -20.62 4.67
CA TYR A 205 -8.71 -20.98 3.63
C TYR A 205 -9.35 -21.73 2.45
N GLU A 206 -10.44 -22.48 2.68
CA GLU A 206 -11.20 -23.14 1.62
C GLU A 206 -11.96 -22.11 0.80
N ASP A 207 -12.55 -21.09 1.45
CA ASP A 207 -13.23 -19.98 0.78
C ASP A 207 -12.24 -19.17 -0.07
N ILE A 208 -11.07 -18.79 0.48
CA ILE A 208 -10.01 -18.10 -0.29
C ILE A 208 -9.59 -18.94 -1.49
N THR A 209 -9.35 -20.25 -1.30
CA THR A 209 -8.97 -21.16 -2.38
C THR A 209 -10.04 -21.21 -3.48
N GLN A 210 -11.32 -21.25 -3.11
CA GLN A 210 -12.43 -21.28 -4.05
C GLN A 210 -12.57 -19.95 -4.79
N ARG A 211 -12.48 -18.82 -4.09
CA ARG A 211 -12.55 -17.46 -4.66
C ARG A 211 -11.43 -17.22 -5.65
N SER A 212 -10.20 -17.58 -5.28
CA SER A 212 -9.02 -17.48 -6.15
C SER A 212 -9.21 -18.26 -7.45
N LYS A 213 -9.69 -19.51 -7.38
CA LYS A 213 -9.99 -20.34 -8.57
C LYS A 213 -11.11 -19.80 -9.45
N THR A 214 -12.10 -19.14 -8.83
CA THR A 214 -13.31 -18.66 -9.52
C THR A 214 -13.29 -17.17 -9.82
N LYS A 215 -12.18 -16.48 -9.52
CA LYS A 215 -11.99 -15.03 -9.65
C LYS A 215 -13.02 -14.16 -8.90
N ASN A 216 -13.48 -14.67 -7.75
CA ASN A 216 -14.46 -14.01 -6.86
C ASN A 216 -13.82 -13.45 -5.58
N MET A 217 -12.58 -12.99 -5.69
CA MET A 217 -11.89 -12.27 -4.60
C MET A 217 -12.53 -10.89 -4.34
N GLU A 218 -13.20 -10.32 -5.34
CA GLU A 218 -13.91 -9.05 -5.26
C GLU A 218 -15.41 -9.28 -5.53
N LEU A 219 -16.29 -8.70 -4.72
CA LEU A 219 -17.73 -8.86 -4.85
C LEU A 219 -18.50 -7.66 -4.27
N LEU A 220 -19.79 -7.61 -4.59
CA LEU A 220 -20.71 -6.66 -3.95
C LEU A 220 -21.41 -7.35 -2.76
N TRP A 221 -21.04 -6.97 -1.54
CA TRP A 221 -21.55 -7.58 -0.32
C TRP A 221 -22.86 -6.90 0.09
N LYS A 222 -23.97 -7.66 0.00
CA LYS A 222 -25.30 -7.21 0.45
C LYS A 222 -25.44 -7.47 1.95
N ALA A 223 -25.09 -6.48 2.75
CA ALA A 223 -24.87 -6.65 4.19
C ALA A 223 -26.16 -6.62 5.04
N SER A 224 -27.31 -6.24 4.48
CA SER A 224 -28.58 -6.27 5.20
C SER A 224 -29.71 -6.82 4.34
N ALA A 225 -30.58 -7.63 4.96
CA ALA A 225 -31.81 -8.10 4.35
C ALA A 225 -32.88 -6.99 4.24
N ASN A 226 -32.72 -5.88 4.97
CA ASN A 226 -33.77 -4.87 5.15
C ASN A 226 -33.42 -3.50 4.57
N LEU A 227 -32.14 -3.22 4.31
CA LEU A 227 -31.67 -1.88 3.92
C LEU A 227 -31.41 -1.74 2.42
N ASP A 228 -31.59 -2.82 1.65
CA ASP A 228 -31.32 -2.85 0.20
C ASP A 228 -29.97 -2.19 -0.12
N ARG A 229 -29.92 -1.30 -1.12
CA ARG A 229 -28.69 -0.64 -1.60
C ARG A 229 -27.93 0.15 -0.54
N GLN A 230 -28.56 0.57 0.56
CA GLN A 230 -27.89 1.30 1.64
C GLN A 230 -26.92 0.42 2.44
N SER A 231 -26.95 -0.89 2.22
CA SER A 231 -26.07 -1.87 2.85
C SER A 231 -25.18 -2.62 1.84
N TRP A 232 -25.15 -2.17 0.59
CA TRP A 232 -24.32 -2.78 -0.45
C TRP A 232 -22.94 -2.13 -0.42
N LEU A 233 -21.90 -2.94 -0.24
CA LEU A 233 -20.53 -2.46 -0.16
C LEU A 233 -19.64 -3.28 -1.10
N LEU A 234 -18.78 -2.62 -1.88
CA LEU A 234 -17.74 -3.36 -2.61
C LEU A 234 -16.80 -4.00 -1.60
N THR A 235 -16.47 -5.27 -1.78
CA THR A 235 -15.65 -6.01 -0.82
C THR A 235 -14.59 -6.81 -1.54
N GLY A 236 -13.33 -6.65 -1.11
CA GLY A 236 -12.18 -7.35 -1.66
C GLY A 236 -11.46 -8.18 -0.60
N VAL A 237 -11.17 -9.42 -0.93
CA VAL A 237 -10.21 -10.25 -0.19
C VAL A 237 -8.82 -9.97 -0.75
N LEU A 238 -7.87 -9.62 0.10
CA LEU A 238 -6.49 -9.32 -0.29
C LEU A 238 -5.71 -10.61 -0.63
N PRO A 239 -4.68 -10.53 -1.51
CA PRO A 239 -4.09 -11.72 -2.11
C PRO A 239 -3.14 -12.49 -1.18
N ASN A 240 -2.37 -11.78 -0.34
CA ASN A 240 -1.35 -12.36 0.54
C ASN A 240 -1.58 -11.96 2.01
N GLY A 241 -2.83 -12.11 2.48
CA GLY A 241 -3.26 -11.54 3.74
C GLY A 241 -3.17 -10.02 3.67
N TYR A 242 -2.08 -9.45 4.17
CA TYR A 242 -1.78 -8.02 4.04
C TYR A 242 -0.27 -7.75 3.86
N SER A 243 0.51 -8.79 3.56
CA SER A 243 1.96 -8.72 3.43
C SER A 243 2.40 -8.50 1.97
N PRO A 244 3.63 -8.01 1.72
CA PRO A 244 4.17 -7.85 0.37
C PRO A 244 4.23 -9.19 -0.38
N PRO A 245 4.27 -9.17 -1.72
CA PRO A 245 4.60 -10.36 -2.50
C PRO A 245 5.92 -10.97 -2.04
N GLY A 246 6.05 -12.29 -2.11
CA GLY A 246 7.26 -12.98 -1.69
C GLY A 246 8.52 -12.41 -2.36
N SER A 247 9.58 -12.21 -1.58
CA SER A 247 10.83 -11.56 -2.00
C SER A 247 10.78 -10.03 -2.14
N PHE A 248 9.69 -9.35 -1.78
CA PHE A 248 9.55 -7.89 -1.89
C PHE A 248 9.27 -7.20 -0.54
N CYS A 249 9.69 -7.80 0.57
CA CYS A 249 9.71 -7.11 1.85
C CYS A 249 10.96 -6.24 2.02
N PHE A 250 10.80 -4.91 1.98
CA PHE A 250 11.91 -3.96 2.08
C PHE A 250 12.04 -3.31 3.47
N ASP A 251 11.45 -3.93 4.48
CA ASP A 251 11.52 -3.44 5.85
C ASP A 251 12.85 -3.80 6.53
N LEU A 252 13.18 -3.10 7.62
CA LEU A 252 14.35 -3.34 8.46
C LEU A 252 14.48 -4.79 8.94
N PHE A 253 13.34 -5.46 9.18
CA PHE A 253 13.30 -6.81 9.74
C PHE A 253 13.18 -7.90 8.68
N CYS A 254 13.31 -7.55 7.40
CA CYS A 254 13.24 -8.47 6.28
C CYS A 254 14.62 -8.72 5.67
N ASP A 255 14.85 -9.96 5.23
CA ASP A 255 16.11 -10.41 4.64
C ASP A 255 16.09 -10.42 3.09
N ASP A 256 15.04 -9.87 2.49
CA ASP A 256 14.89 -9.85 1.04
C ASP A 256 15.91 -8.91 0.38
N GLN A 257 16.37 -9.31 -0.82
CA GLN A 257 17.40 -8.54 -1.52
C GLN A 257 16.86 -7.17 -1.96
N PRO A 258 17.61 -6.08 -1.73
CA PRO A 258 17.26 -4.75 -2.23
C PRO A 258 17.42 -4.69 -3.75
N ILE A 259 16.99 -3.58 -4.36
CA ILE A 259 17.26 -3.31 -5.77
C ILE A 259 18.67 -2.73 -5.93
N MET A 260 19.58 -3.56 -6.45
CA MET A 260 20.99 -3.25 -6.69
C MET A 260 21.19 -2.89 -8.16
N ASP A 261 21.22 -1.58 -8.43
CA ASP A 261 21.05 -1.01 -9.76
C ASP A 261 22.29 -0.31 -10.35
N ASP A 262 23.44 -0.44 -9.69
CA ASP A 262 24.73 0.02 -10.23
C ASP A 262 25.48 -1.14 -10.90
N PRO A 263 25.59 -1.15 -12.25
CA PRO A 263 26.24 -2.25 -12.98
C PRO A 263 27.76 -2.32 -12.75
N ARG A 264 28.35 -1.34 -12.04
CA ARG A 264 29.77 -1.33 -11.67
C ARG A 264 30.05 -2.05 -10.36
N LEU A 265 29.00 -2.31 -9.57
CA LEU A 265 29.10 -2.96 -8.27
C LEU A 265 28.79 -4.45 -8.38
N HIS A 266 29.23 -5.21 -7.38
CA HIS A 266 28.86 -6.62 -7.27
C HIS A 266 27.35 -6.77 -7.05
N ASP A 267 26.84 -7.94 -7.41
CA ASP A 267 25.46 -8.37 -7.12
C ASP A 267 24.38 -7.48 -7.76
N TYR A 268 24.68 -6.82 -8.89
CA TYR A 268 23.68 -6.15 -9.72
C TYR A 268 22.55 -7.12 -10.08
N ASN A 269 21.31 -6.80 -9.68
CA ASN A 269 20.20 -7.75 -9.69
C ASN A 269 18.93 -7.26 -10.40
N VAL A 270 18.94 -6.07 -11.02
CA VAL A 270 17.75 -5.47 -11.65
C VAL A 270 16.98 -6.42 -12.59
N PRO A 271 17.61 -7.17 -13.53
CA PRO A 271 16.89 -8.05 -14.44
C PRO A 271 16.14 -9.17 -13.71
N GLU A 272 16.75 -9.73 -12.67
CA GLU A 272 16.15 -10.78 -11.83
C GLU A 272 14.99 -10.22 -11.02
N ARG A 273 15.19 -9.09 -10.33
CA ARG A 273 14.17 -8.46 -9.49
C ARG A 273 12.95 -8.03 -10.30
N VAL A 274 13.16 -7.43 -11.48
CA VAL A 274 12.05 -7.06 -12.38
C VAL A 274 11.30 -8.30 -12.85
N LYS A 275 12.00 -9.36 -13.27
CA LYS A 275 11.36 -10.61 -13.69
C LYS A 275 10.52 -11.22 -12.56
N ALA A 276 11.09 -11.32 -11.35
CA ALA A 276 10.39 -11.85 -10.18
C ALA A 276 9.13 -11.04 -9.85
N PHE A 277 9.20 -9.71 -9.96
CA PHE A 277 8.05 -8.85 -9.71
C PHE A 277 6.95 -9.04 -10.77
N LEU A 278 7.33 -9.10 -12.05
CA LEU A 278 6.38 -9.37 -13.14
C LEU A 278 5.72 -10.74 -12.96
N ASP A 279 6.47 -11.77 -12.59
CA ASP A 279 5.95 -13.11 -12.33
C ASP A 279 4.94 -13.08 -11.16
N ALA A 280 5.25 -12.37 -10.06
CA ALA A 280 4.35 -12.19 -8.92
C ALA A 280 3.05 -11.47 -9.32
N ALA A 281 3.14 -10.38 -10.09
CA ALA A 281 1.97 -9.62 -10.53
C ALA A 281 1.05 -10.44 -11.44
N HIS A 282 1.59 -11.21 -12.38
CA HIS A 282 0.77 -12.07 -13.24
C HIS A 282 0.11 -13.21 -12.45
N ASN A 283 0.81 -13.77 -11.47
CA ASN A 283 0.26 -14.81 -10.60
C ASN A 283 -0.90 -14.27 -9.75
N GLU A 284 -0.76 -13.06 -9.22
CA GLU A 284 -1.83 -12.39 -8.47
C GLU A 284 -3.02 -12.03 -9.37
N ALA A 285 -2.77 -11.45 -10.56
CA ALA A 285 -3.81 -11.10 -11.53
C ALA A 285 -4.69 -12.29 -11.97
N ASN A 286 -4.18 -13.52 -11.89
CA ASN A 286 -4.98 -14.71 -12.19
C ASN A 286 -6.12 -14.94 -11.19
N GLN A 287 -6.06 -14.33 -10.00
CA GLN A 287 -7.05 -14.49 -8.92
C GLN A 287 -8.15 -13.43 -8.94
N TYR A 288 -7.95 -12.34 -9.71
CA TYR A 288 -8.87 -11.22 -9.80
C TYR A 288 -9.57 -11.16 -11.15
N SER A 289 -10.70 -10.43 -11.17
CA SER A 289 -11.57 -10.34 -12.34
C SER A 289 -11.21 -9.17 -13.27
N THR A 290 -10.60 -8.11 -12.74
CA THR A 290 -10.25 -6.90 -13.50
C THR A 290 -8.78 -6.91 -13.94
N ASN A 291 -8.38 -5.89 -14.69
CA ASN A 291 -6.98 -5.60 -15.00
C ASN A 291 -6.32 -4.70 -13.94
N HIS A 292 -6.88 -4.61 -12.73
CA HIS A 292 -6.30 -3.90 -11.59
C HIS A 292 -6.08 -4.88 -10.45
N ILE A 293 -4.90 -4.86 -9.85
CA ILE A 293 -4.56 -5.63 -8.63
C ILE A 293 -3.89 -4.74 -7.60
N ILE A 294 -4.01 -5.13 -6.34
CA ILE A 294 -3.43 -4.43 -5.19
C ILE A 294 -2.28 -5.25 -4.60
N MET A 295 -1.11 -4.64 -4.45
CA MET A 295 0.01 -5.21 -3.71
C MET A 295 0.24 -4.41 -2.43
N THR A 296 -0.10 -5.01 -1.30
CA THR A 296 0.10 -4.44 0.03
C THR A 296 1.56 -4.49 0.42
N MET A 297 2.25 -3.35 0.38
CA MET A 297 3.68 -3.23 0.65
C MET A 297 3.89 -2.81 2.09
N GLY A 298 3.64 -3.73 3.02
CA GLY A 298 3.69 -3.48 4.46
C GLY A 298 3.28 -4.71 5.26
N SER A 299 3.45 -4.64 6.58
CA SER A 299 3.04 -5.67 7.54
C SER A 299 3.05 -5.06 8.96
N ASP A 300 2.99 -5.89 9.99
CA ASP A 300 2.98 -5.49 11.39
C ASP A 300 4.17 -4.55 11.72
N PHE A 301 3.86 -3.34 12.17
CA PHE A 301 4.82 -2.32 12.64
C PHE A 301 6.03 -2.07 11.72
N GLN A 302 5.82 -2.16 10.41
CA GLN A 302 6.85 -1.85 9.42
C GLN A 302 6.98 -0.33 9.22
N TYR A 303 7.93 0.10 8.40
CA TYR A 303 8.21 1.51 8.12
C TYR A 303 8.82 2.31 9.28
N GLU A 304 9.37 1.70 10.34
CA GLU A 304 10.20 2.44 11.32
C GLU A 304 11.39 3.16 10.65
N SER A 305 11.85 2.62 9.52
CA SER A 305 12.76 3.28 8.57
C SER A 305 12.14 3.28 7.17
N ALA A 306 11.11 4.11 6.98
CA ALA A 306 10.35 4.18 5.73
C ALA A 306 11.21 4.39 4.47
N ASN A 307 12.37 5.03 4.58
CA ASN A 307 13.29 5.23 3.46
C ASN A 307 13.70 3.90 2.79
N GLN A 308 13.85 2.80 3.54
CA GLN A 308 14.24 1.51 2.96
C GLN A 308 13.18 0.96 2.02
N TRP A 309 11.91 1.03 2.43
CA TRP A 309 10.78 0.73 1.58
C TRP A 309 10.76 1.62 0.35
N PHE A 310 10.65 2.93 0.56
CA PHE A 310 10.44 3.87 -0.53
C PHE A 310 11.60 3.89 -1.54
N LYS A 311 12.85 3.80 -1.08
CA LYS A 311 14.02 3.76 -1.98
C LYS A 311 14.00 2.55 -2.90
N ASN A 312 13.60 1.39 -2.39
CA ASN A 312 13.51 0.17 -3.19
C ASN A 312 12.27 0.18 -4.08
N MET A 313 11.12 0.68 -3.61
CA MET A 313 9.91 0.84 -4.40
C MET A 313 10.10 1.84 -5.55
N ASP A 314 10.75 2.99 -5.32
CA ASP A 314 11.06 3.98 -6.36
C ASP A 314 11.88 3.33 -7.49
N LYS A 315 12.91 2.54 -7.14
CA LYS A 315 13.72 1.80 -8.11
C LYS A 315 12.90 0.73 -8.83
N LEU A 316 12.13 -0.06 -8.09
CA LEU A 316 11.28 -1.11 -8.65
C LEU A 316 10.31 -0.53 -9.68
N MET A 317 9.59 0.52 -9.31
CA MET A 317 8.67 1.24 -10.20
C MET A 317 9.38 1.76 -11.43
N LYS A 318 10.54 2.43 -11.27
CA LYS A 318 11.36 2.92 -12.39
C LYS A 318 11.71 1.79 -13.37
N TYR A 319 12.25 0.68 -12.88
CA TYR A 319 12.75 -0.39 -13.76
C TYR A 319 11.65 -1.24 -14.38
N VAL A 320 10.57 -1.51 -13.66
CA VAL A 320 9.40 -2.22 -14.22
C VAL A 320 8.68 -1.32 -15.22
N ASN A 321 8.48 -0.03 -14.92
CA ASN A 321 7.82 0.88 -15.85
C ASN A 321 8.67 1.19 -17.09
N ALA A 322 10.00 1.11 -17.00
CA ALA A 322 10.86 1.18 -18.19
C ALA A 322 10.68 -0.03 -19.14
N GLN A 323 10.18 -1.16 -18.63
CA GLN A 323 9.84 -2.34 -19.45
C GLN A 323 8.43 -2.29 -20.05
N VAL A 324 7.62 -1.27 -19.74
CA VAL A 324 6.23 -1.11 -20.24
C VAL A 324 6.12 -1.13 -21.76
N CYS A 325 7.16 -0.76 -22.50
CA CYS A 325 7.15 -0.83 -23.97
C CYS A 325 7.36 -2.29 -24.49
N LYS A 326 7.59 -3.26 -23.58
CA LYS A 326 7.69 -4.71 -23.83
C LYS A 326 6.75 -5.56 -22.96
N SER A 327 6.26 -5.05 -21.83
CA SER A 327 5.37 -5.73 -20.89
C SER A 327 3.95 -5.15 -20.95
N ASN A 328 2.93 -6.01 -20.75
CA ASN A 328 1.53 -5.59 -20.65
C ASN A 328 1.16 -5.07 -19.25
N LEU A 329 2.10 -4.49 -18.50
CA LEU A 329 1.94 -4.12 -17.08
C LEU A 329 2.31 -2.65 -16.85
N PHE A 330 1.57 -1.96 -16.00
CA PHE A 330 1.81 -0.60 -15.53
C PHE A 330 1.76 -0.57 -13.99
N LEU A 331 2.82 -0.05 -13.36
CA LEU A 331 2.84 0.19 -11.91
C LEU A 331 2.41 1.61 -11.59
N ASN A 332 1.49 1.74 -10.65
CA ASN A 332 1.11 3.00 -10.02
C ASN A 332 1.15 2.87 -8.49
N ILE A 333 1.28 4.02 -7.84
CA ILE A 333 1.30 4.19 -6.39
C ILE A 333 0.28 5.26 -5.98
#